data_AF-A0AA36FRM3-F1
#
_entry.id   AF-A0AA36FRM3-F1
#
_cell.length_a   1.000
_cell.length_b   1.000
_cell.length_c   1.000
_cell.angle_alpha   90.00
_cell.angle_beta   90.00
_cell.angle_gamma   90.00
#
_symmetry.space_group_name_H-M   'P 1'
#
loop_
_entity.id
_entity.type
_entity.pdbx_description
1 polymer ?
#
loop_
_entity_poly.entity_id
_entity_poly.type
_entity_poly.pdbx_seq_one_letter_code
_entity_poly.pdbx_strand_id
1 'polypeptide(L)'
;MERWTLFEAYYYCVITLSTIGFGDYVPLQKEGILQKNPAYVAFTLLFVLTGLAVFSACVNLLVLRFMASNTDAVSAAAREPPKTVVFEQFTNSRTGLNRTWDPQRKTSAYSSTFRSSIVSANTNTRDFSRLRNFPKFRKITCCNCTPEKPKIDNDMAPKIEFTGPREKLMIVTTPHVDADKYDAICTVDVDPESPNYCQVISKLDMPYKDDEVHHTTWNACSSCRGKPGAKRTHLILPCLTSDRIYVVNAEDPKNLKLEKTIFSHQLAGLGVSFPHTPHCIPDGNIMIGTLGDAQGNGQGNFILVDGKDYQPVSRWLKGDEQLPFGHAFW
;
A
#
# COMPACT_ATOMS: atom_id res chain seq x y z
N MET A 1 21.68 -6.92 30.23
CA MET A 1 22.46 -7.44 29.08
C MET A 1 22.88 -6.32 28.13
N GLU A 2 22.04 -5.31 27.86
CA GLU A 2 22.37 -4.26 26.88
C GLU A 2 22.82 -2.89 27.44
N ARG A 3 23.14 -2.75 28.74
CA ARG A 3 23.53 -1.45 29.35
C ARG A 3 22.56 -0.29 29.07
N TRP A 4 21.29 -0.59 28.82
CA TRP A 4 20.23 0.41 28.65
C TRP A 4 19.64 0.84 29.99
N THR A 5 19.10 2.05 30.04
CA THR A 5 18.24 2.49 31.13
C THR A 5 16.90 1.74 31.09
N LEU A 6 16.16 1.74 32.21
CA LEU A 6 14.86 1.08 32.28
C LEU A 6 13.85 1.68 31.28
N PHE A 7 13.94 2.99 31.04
CA PHE A 7 13.10 3.69 30.08
C PHE A 7 13.39 3.26 28.64
N GLU A 8 14.67 3.19 28.26
CA GLU A 8 15.11 2.73 26.94
C GLU A 8 14.70 1.27 26.68
N ALA A 9 14.83 0.41 27.69
CA ALA A 9 14.40 -0.98 27.59
C ALA A 9 12.87 -1.09 27.42
N TYR A 10 12.10 -0.28 28.14
CA TYR A 10 10.64 -0.25 27.98
C TYR A 10 10.23 0.26 26.59
N TYR A 11 10.85 1.35 26.12
CA TYR A 11 10.63 1.90 24.79
C TYR A 11 10.92 0.87 23.70
N TYR A 12 12.07 0.18 23.78
CA TYR A 12 12.41 -0.91 22.87
C TYR A 12 11.32 -1.99 22.82
N CYS A 13 10.82 -2.43 23.98
CA CYS A 13 9.76 -3.43 24.05
C CYS A 13 8.48 -2.96 23.36
N VAL A 14 8.05 -1.71 23.60
CA VAL A 14 6.84 -1.16 22.97
C VAL A 14 6.99 -1.08 21.46
N ILE A 15 8.09 -0.52 20.95
CA ILE A 15 8.34 -0.36 19.50
C ILE A 15 8.51 -1.71 18.79
N THR A 16 9.12 -2.69 19.46
CA THR A 16 9.30 -4.04 18.90
C THR A 16 7.98 -4.82 18.86
N LEU A 17 7.22 -4.82 19.96
CA LEU A 17 5.97 -5.59 20.04
C LEU A 17 4.82 -4.97 19.23
N SER A 18 4.84 -3.65 19.03
CA SER A 18 3.92 -2.96 18.11
C SER A 18 4.33 -3.10 16.64
N THR A 19 5.43 -3.80 16.34
CA THR A 19 5.99 -3.99 14.99
C THR A 19 6.38 -2.70 14.26
N ILE A 20 6.53 -1.57 14.97
CA ILE A 20 6.99 -0.30 14.39
C ILE A 20 8.47 -0.40 14.01
N GLY A 21 9.31 -0.94 14.91
CA GLY A 21 10.68 -1.35 14.60
C GLY A 21 11.61 -0.24 14.06
N PHE A 22 11.71 0.91 14.72
CA PHE A 22 12.60 2.01 14.28
C PHE A 22 14.08 1.61 14.13
N GLY A 23 14.54 0.60 14.86
CA GLY A 23 15.91 0.09 14.77
C GLY A 23 16.97 0.93 15.48
N ASP A 24 16.55 1.93 16.27
CA ASP A 24 17.39 2.77 17.12
C ASP A 24 17.92 2.01 18.36
N TYR A 25 17.13 1.09 18.90
CA TYR A 25 17.54 0.13 19.93
C TYR A 25 17.37 -1.29 19.41
N VAL A 26 18.48 -2.01 19.24
CA VAL A 26 18.46 -3.40 18.76
C VAL A 26 19.39 -4.25 19.65
N PRO A 27 18.86 -5.28 20.35
CA PRO A 27 19.70 -6.16 21.15
C PRO A 27 20.57 -7.01 20.22
N LEU A 28 21.64 -7.62 20.76
CA LEU A 28 22.52 -8.54 20.01
C LEU A 28 23.43 -7.86 18.96
N GLN A 29 23.41 -6.53 18.84
CA GLN A 29 24.26 -5.78 17.89
C GLN A 29 25.69 -5.52 18.40
N LYS A 30 25.94 -5.63 19.71
CA LYS A 30 27.30 -5.41 20.25
C LYS A 30 28.25 -6.51 19.77
N GLU A 31 29.45 -6.09 19.39
CA GLU A 31 30.43 -6.90 18.68
C GLU A 31 30.66 -8.28 19.33
N GLY A 32 30.33 -9.33 18.58
CA GLY A 32 30.59 -10.72 18.95
C GLY A 32 29.59 -11.36 19.93
N ILE A 33 28.52 -10.67 20.37
CA ILE A 33 27.53 -11.28 21.28
C ILE A 33 26.78 -12.44 20.60
N LEU A 34 26.52 -12.34 19.29
CA LEU A 34 25.89 -13.38 18.48
C LEU A 34 26.59 -14.74 18.57
N GLN A 35 27.93 -14.76 18.72
CA GLN A 35 28.72 -15.99 18.82
C GLN A 35 29.15 -16.30 20.26
N LYS A 36 29.30 -15.28 21.13
CA LYS A 36 29.79 -15.45 22.50
C LYS A 36 28.73 -15.90 23.49
N ASN A 37 27.44 -15.63 23.25
CA ASN A 37 26.38 -15.97 24.21
C ASN A 37 25.10 -16.48 23.52
N PRO A 38 25.07 -17.75 23.08
CA PRO A 38 23.92 -18.32 22.38
C PRO A 38 22.65 -18.38 23.25
N ALA A 39 22.80 -18.49 24.58
CA ALA A 39 21.67 -18.48 25.50
C ALA A 39 20.94 -17.14 25.50
N TYR A 40 21.68 -16.02 25.40
CA TYR A 40 21.07 -14.70 25.31
C TYR A 40 20.32 -14.51 23.98
N VAL A 41 20.89 -14.98 22.87
CA VAL A 41 20.24 -14.96 21.55
C VAL A 41 18.93 -15.74 21.59
N ALA A 42 18.95 -16.97 22.12
CA ALA A 42 17.75 -17.81 22.23
C ALA A 42 16.67 -17.17 23.11
N PHE A 43 17.07 -16.56 24.23
CA PHE A 43 16.16 -15.84 25.12
C PHE A 43 15.51 -14.64 24.42
N THR A 44 16.29 -13.81 23.70
CA THR A 44 15.77 -12.65 22.97
C THR A 44 14.79 -13.08 21.88
N LEU A 45 15.10 -14.13 21.12
CA LEU A 45 14.18 -14.66 20.11
C LEU A 45 12.88 -15.18 20.73
N LEU A 46 12.96 -15.95 21.82
CA LEU A 46 11.79 -16.47 22.51
C LEU A 46 10.92 -15.33 23.10
N PHE A 47 11.56 -14.30 23.65
CA PHE A 47 10.87 -13.12 24.17
C PHE A 47 10.11 -12.38 23.07
N VAL A 48 10.73 -12.14 21.91
CA VAL A 48 10.07 -11.46 20.78
C VAL A 48 8.92 -12.31 20.23
N LEU A 49 9.12 -13.62 20.02
CA LEU A 49 8.08 -14.51 19.50
C LEU A 49 6.88 -14.61 20.44
N THR A 50 7.13 -14.81 21.74
CA THR A 50 6.07 -14.92 22.74
C THR A 50 5.37 -13.57 22.96
N GLY A 51 6.13 -12.48 23.00
CA GLY A 51 5.60 -11.13 23.17
C GLY A 51 4.70 -10.71 22.00
N LEU A 52 5.10 -11.01 20.77
CA LEU A 52 4.27 -10.76 19.58
C LEU A 52 2.99 -11.61 19.60
N ALA A 53 3.06 -12.88 20.03
CA ALA A 53 1.87 -13.73 20.16
C ALA A 53 0.87 -13.18 21.19
N VAL A 54 1.35 -12.75 22.36
CA VAL A 54 0.50 -12.17 23.41
C VAL A 54 -0.09 -10.84 22.96
N PHE A 55 0.74 -9.94 22.39
CA PHE A 55 0.27 -8.65 21.89
C PHE A 55 -0.77 -8.83 20.78
N SER A 56 -0.52 -9.73 19.82
CA SER A 56 -1.46 -10.08 18.77
C SER A 56 -2.76 -10.66 19.33
N ALA A 57 -2.72 -11.50 20.36
CA ALA A 57 -3.92 -12.04 20.99
C ALA A 57 -4.74 -10.93 21.68
N CYS A 58 -4.09 -10.01 22.38
CA CYS A 58 -4.76 -8.86 23.01
C CYS A 58 -5.41 -7.93 21.96
N VAL A 59 -4.69 -7.61 20.88
CA VAL A 59 -5.23 -6.82 19.78
C VAL A 59 -6.38 -7.55 19.10
N ASN A 60 -6.25 -8.85 18.83
CA ASN A 60 -7.32 -9.66 18.24
C ASN A 60 -8.58 -9.65 19.10
N LEU A 61 -8.47 -9.79 20.43
CA LEU A 61 -9.61 -9.70 21.35
C LEU A 61 -10.26 -8.30 21.35
N LEU A 62 -9.47 -7.24 21.29
CA LEU A 62 -9.96 -5.87 21.20
C LEU A 62 -10.67 -5.61 19.86
N VAL A 63 -10.04 -5.97 18.74
CA VAL A 63 -10.58 -5.80 17.39
C VAL A 63 -11.86 -6.61 17.23
N LEU A 64 -11.89 -7.86 17.67
CA LEU A 64 -13.11 -8.67 17.65
C LEU A 64 -14.22 -8.02 18.48
N ARG A 65 -13.92 -7.43 19.65
CA ARG A 65 -14.92 -6.76 20.48
C ARG A 65 -15.48 -5.49 19.82
N PHE A 66 -14.65 -4.70 19.14
CA PHE A 66 -15.10 -3.50 18.43
C PHE A 66 -15.81 -3.82 17.10
N MET A 67 -15.32 -4.80 16.34
CA MET A 67 -15.93 -5.22 15.08
C MET A 67 -17.27 -5.93 15.34
N ALA A 68 -17.34 -6.83 16.33
CA ALA A 68 -18.58 -7.50 16.73
C ALA A 68 -19.65 -6.49 17.16
N SER A 69 -19.27 -5.49 17.96
CA SER A 69 -20.17 -4.41 18.41
C SER A 69 -20.81 -3.65 17.23
N ASN A 70 -20.09 -3.47 16.12
CA ASN A 70 -20.62 -2.80 14.94
C ASN A 70 -21.53 -3.72 14.12
N THR A 71 -21.21 -5.02 13.99
CA THR A 71 -22.11 -6.00 13.35
C THR A 71 -23.41 -6.22 14.11
N ASP A 72 -23.38 -6.18 15.45
CA ASP A 72 -24.59 -6.31 16.28
C ASP A 72 -25.46 -5.06 16.16
N ALA A 73 -24.86 -3.87 16.11
CA ALA A 73 -25.58 -2.62 15.86
C ALA A 73 -26.20 -2.59 14.45
N VAL A 74 -25.47 -3.02 13.42
CA VAL A 74 -25.96 -3.11 12.04
C VAL A 74 -27.06 -4.19 11.90
N SER A 75 -26.89 -5.35 12.55
CA SER A 75 -27.89 -6.42 12.53
C SER A 75 -29.14 -6.07 13.37
N ALA A 76 -28.99 -5.30 14.44
CA ALA A 76 -30.11 -4.78 15.22
C ALA A 76 -30.86 -3.68 14.46
N ALA A 77 -30.17 -2.81 13.73
CA ALA A 77 -30.77 -1.81 12.86
C ALA A 77 -31.46 -2.40 11.62
N ALA A 78 -31.00 -3.58 11.15
CA ALA A 78 -31.60 -4.30 10.02
C ALA A 78 -32.83 -5.17 10.40
N ARG A 79 -33.14 -5.34 11.69
CA ARG A 79 -34.39 -6.00 12.11
C ARG A 79 -35.54 -5.01 11.97
N GLU A 80 -36.45 -5.25 11.02
CA GLU A 80 -37.75 -4.57 10.99
C GLU A 80 -38.43 -4.73 12.36
N PRO A 81 -39.00 -3.66 12.95
CA PRO A 81 -39.77 -3.78 14.17
C PRO A 81 -40.94 -4.75 13.94
N PRO A 82 -41.30 -5.60 14.93
CA PRO A 82 -42.40 -6.52 14.78
C PRO A 82 -43.65 -5.73 14.42
N LYS A 83 -44.26 -6.04 13.27
CA LYS A 83 -45.54 -5.48 12.86
C LYS A 83 -46.53 -5.80 13.97
N THR A 84 -46.92 -4.77 14.72
CA THR A 84 -48.03 -4.85 15.66
C THR A 84 -49.24 -5.31 14.85
N VAL A 85 -49.78 -6.48 15.21
CA VAL A 85 -51.02 -6.99 14.64
C VAL A 85 -52.14 -6.08 15.11
N VAL A 86 -52.45 -5.06 14.31
CA VAL A 86 -53.67 -4.28 14.47
C VAL A 86 -54.81 -5.18 13.99
N PHE A 87 -55.58 -5.70 14.93
CA PHE A 87 -56.83 -6.40 14.66
C PHE A 87 -57.85 -5.36 14.18
N GLU A 88 -58.06 -5.26 12.87
CA GLU A 88 -59.12 -4.45 12.30
C GLU A 88 -60.29 -5.37 11.93
N GLN A 89 -61.32 -5.34 12.77
CA GLN A 89 -62.56 -6.09 12.65
C GLN A 89 -63.57 -5.26 11.86
N PHE A 90 -64.18 -5.88 10.84
CA PHE A 90 -65.38 -5.49 10.08
C PHE A 90 -65.31 -4.27 9.14
N THR A 91 -65.45 -4.54 7.83
CA THR A 91 -66.77 -4.50 7.18
C THR A 91 -66.76 -5.22 5.81
N ASN A 92 -67.83 -5.98 5.59
CA ASN A 92 -68.19 -6.62 4.34
C ASN A 92 -68.27 -5.62 3.18
N SER A 93 -67.81 -5.99 1.98
CA SER A 93 -68.68 -6.42 0.86
C SER A 93 -68.06 -6.19 -0.52
N ARG A 94 -68.37 -7.16 -1.40
CA ARG A 94 -68.42 -7.12 -2.88
C ARG A 94 -67.20 -7.53 -3.72
N THR A 95 -67.31 -8.78 -4.17
CA THR A 95 -67.29 -9.25 -5.57
C THR A 95 -66.00 -9.12 -6.37
N GLY A 96 -65.30 -10.25 -6.49
CA GLY A 96 -65.21 -10.98 -7.76
C GLY A 96 -64.12 -10.53 -8.76
N LEU A 97 -63.02 -11.28 -8.79
CA LEU A 97 -62.48 -11.85 -10.04
C LEU A 97 -61.39 -12.88 -9.71
N ASN A 98 -61.69 -14.13 -10.05
CA ASN A 98 -60.73 -15.23 -10.14
C ASN A 98 -59.67 -14.93 -11.20
N ARG A 99 -58.39 -15.18 -10.91
CA ARG A 99 -57.57 -16.07 -11.74
C ARG A 99 -56.31 -16.56 -11.02
N THR A 100 -56.10 -17.85 -11.25
CA THR A 100 -55.15 -18.80 -10.70
C THR A 100 -53.69 -18.50 -11.03
N TRP A 101 -52.83 -18.80 -10.06
CA TRP A 101 -51.38 -18.94 -10.19
C TRP A 101 -51.00 -20.20 -10.98
N ASP A 102 -50.03 -20.07 -11.90
CA ASP A 102 -49.29 -21.17 -12.51
C ASP A 102 -47.78 -20.83 -12.49
N PRO A 103 -46.93 -21.63 -11.81
CA PRO A 103 -45.50 -21.39 -11.71
C PRO A 103 -44.73 -22.23 -12.74
N GLN A 104 -44.43 -21.69 -13.93
CA GLN A 104 -43.41 -22.26 -14.81
C GLN A 104 -42.92 -21.28 -15.90
N ARG A 105 -41.67 -20.81 -15.79
CA ARG A 105 -40.72 -20.41 -16.88
C ARG A 105 -39.41 -19.95 -16.22
N LYS A 106 -38.46 -20.86 -15.97
CA LYS A 106 -37.27 -21.18 -16.82
C LYS A 106 -36.41 -19.97 -17.20
N THR A 107 -35.32 -19.77 -16.46
CA THR A 107 -34.07 -19.17 -16.97
C THR A 107 -32.91 -20.13 -16.68
N SER A 108 -32.12 -20.35 -17.72
CA SER A 108 -31.07 -21.35 -17.88
C SER A 108 -29.84 -21.04 -17.03
N ALA A 109 -29.43 -21.98 -16.17
CA ALA A 109 -28.10 -22.01 -15.56
C ALA A 109 -27.19 -22.91 -16.41
N TYR A 110 -26.13 -22.35 -16.98
CA TYR A 110 -25.06 -23.12 -17.60
C TYR A 110 -23.99 -23.39 -16.53
N SER A 111 -23.94 -24.64 -16.08
CA SER A 111 -22.89 -25.19 -15.23
C SER A 111 -21.80 -25.77 -16.13
N SER A 112 -20.55 -25.36 -15.93
CA SER A 112 -19.42 -26.18 -16.32
C SER A 112 -18.29 -26.04 -15.30
N THR A 113 -18.19 -27.08 -14.48
CA THR A 113 -17.07 -27.45 -13.63
C THR A 113 -15.76 -27.45 -14.41
N PHE A 114 -14.72 -26.80 -13.89
CA PHE A 114 -13.34 -27.08 -14.32
C PHE A 114 -12.54 -27.58 -13.11
N ARG A 115 -12.36 -28.91 -13.08
CA ARG A 115 -11.30 -29.62 -12.36
C ARG A 115 -10.07 -29.66 -13.26
N SER A 116 -8.88 -29.54 -12.66
CA SER A 116 -7.58 -30.11 -13.08
C SER A 116 -6.47 -29.09 -12.77
N SER A 117 -5.32 -29.39 -12.18
CA SER A 117 -4.77 -30.58 -11.55
C SER A 117 -3.56 -30.10 -10.74
N ILE A 118 -3.44 -30.56 -9.49
CA ILE A 118 -2.19 -30.49 -8.74
C ILE A 118 -1.26 -31.51 -9.39
N VAL A 119 -0.29 -31.03 -10.17
CA VAL A 119 0.86 -31.84 -10.56
C VAL A 119 1.92 -31.68 -9.48
N SER A 120 2.03 -32.73 -8.66
CA SER A 120 3.16 -32.98 -7.79
C SER A 120 4.42 -33.19 -8.66
N ALA A 121 5.34 -32.24 -8.63
CA ALA A 121 6.70 -32.44 -9.11
C ALA A 121 7.58 -32.79 -7.90
N ASN A 122 7.75 -34.08 -7.72
CA ASN A 122 8.72 -34.69 -6.83
C ASN A 122 10.10 -34.57 -7.49
N THR A 123 10.99 -33.70 -6.98
CA THR A 123 12.41 -33.73 -7.34
C THR A 123 13.28 -33.81 -6.10
N ASN A 124 13.71 -35.05 -5.86
CA ASN A 124 14.92 -35.50 -5.18
C ASN A 124 15.88 -34.42 -4.67
N THR A 125 16.13 -34.52 -3.37
CA THR A 125 17.38 -34.23 -2.68
C THR A 125 18.61 -34.58 -3.53
N ARG A 126 19.34 -33.56 -3.99
CA ARG A 126 20.74 -33.71 -4.45
C ARG A 126 21.58 -32.56 -3.92
N ASP A 127 22.34 -32.89 -2.87
CA ASP A 127 23.77 -32.65 -2.74
C ASP A 127 24.28 -31.18 -2.71
N PHE A 128 24.36 -30.62 -1.51
CA PHE A 128 24.94 -29.31 -1.16
C PHE A 128 26.47 -29.35 -0.99
N SER A 129 27.21 -30.06 -1.85
CA SER A 129 28.67 -30.22 -1.70
C SER A 129 29.54 -29.66 -2.83
N ARG A 130 29.03 -28.77 -3.69
CA ARG A 130 29.83 -28.11 -4.74
C ARG A 130 29.49 -26.62 -5.00
N LEU A 131 29.65 -25.78 -3.97
CA LEU A 131 29.80 -24.33 -4.14
C LEU A 131 31.00 -23.82 -3.32
N ARG A 132 32.18 -24.36 -3.62
CA ARG A 132 33.47 -23.76 -3.23
C ARG A 132 34.25 -23.52 -4.51
N ASN A 133 34.11 -22.32 -5.07
CA ASN A 133 35.09 -21.60 -5.91
C ASN A 133 34.39 -20.45 -6.65
N PHE A 134 34.25 -19.29 -5.99
CA PHE A 134 33.99 -18.03 -6.68
C PHE A 134 35.32 -17.49 -7.22
N PRO A 135 35.46 -17.16 -8.53
CA PRO A 135 36.57 -16.36 -9.01
C PRO A 135 36.43 -14.94 -8.45
N LYS A 136 37.54 -14.38 -7.94
CA LYS A 136 37.63 -13.00 -7.48
C LYS A 136 37.10 -12.05 -8.58
N PHE A 137 36.07 -11.27 -8.25
CA PHE A 137 35.54 -10.22 -9.11
C PHE A 137 36.68 -9.28 -9.55
N ARG A 138 36.92 -9.22 -10.88
CA ARG A 138 37.73 -8.15 -11.48
C ARG A 138 36.91 -6.86 -11.43
N LYS A 139 37.47 -5.82 -10.83
CA LYS A 139 36.99 -4.44 -10.86
C LYS A 139 36.81 -3.99 -12.31
N ILE A 140 35.57 -3.83 -12.75
CA ILE A 140 35.25 -3.09 -13.96
C ILE A 140 35.45 -1.62 -13.61
N THR A 141 36.42 -0.99 -14.26
CA THR A 141 36.77 0.41 -14.05
C THR A 141 36.08 1.20 -15.16
N CYS A 142 35.12 2.07 -14.79
CA CYS A 142 34.50 2.99 -15.73
C CYS A 142 35.56 3.98 -16.24
N CYS A 143 35.66 4.15 -17.55
CA CYS A 143 36.58 5.09 -18.17
C CYS A 143 36.09 6.53 -17.93
N ASN A 144 36.99 7.39 -17.45
CA ASN A 144 36.83 8.84 -17.24
C ASN A 144 36.07 9.36 -16.00
N CYS A 145 36.32 8.80 -14.82
CA CYS A 145 36.12 9.55 -13.57
C CYS A 145 37.40 9.54 -12.73
N THR A 146 37.97 10.71 -12.48
CA THR A 146 39.09 10.91 -11.55
C THR A 146 38.70 10.46 -10.13
N PRO A 147 39.60 9.85 -9.36
CA PRO A 147 39.30 9.33 -8.03
C PRO A 147 39.42 10.43 -6.98
N GLU A 148 38.67 11.52 -7.11
CA GLU A 148 38.35 12.32 -5.94
C GLU A 148 37.10 11.70 -5.32
N LYS A 149 37.31 10.94 -4.24
CA LYS A 149 36.21 10.59 -3.33
C LYS A 149 35.51 11.90 -2.98
N PRO A 150 34.20 12.07 -3.23
CA PRO A 150 33.52 13.23 -2.70
C PRO A 150 33.77 13.21 -1.19
N LYS A 151 34.31 14.30 -0.65
CA LYS A 151 34.30 14.52 0.79
C LYS A 151 32.84 14.39 1.19
N ILE A 152 32.51 13.33 1.91
CA ILE A 152 31.28 13.29 2.69
C ILE A 152 31.54 14.32 3.78
N ASP A 153 31.19 15.57 3.51
CA ASP A 153 31.05 16.55 4.56
C ASP A 153 29.98 15.99 5.49
N ASN A 154 30.43 15.46 6.63
CA ASN A 154 29.55 14.95 7.69
C ASN A 154 28.61 16.04 8.26
N ASP A 155 28.74 17.28 7.78
CA ASP A 155 27.84 18.41 8.03
C ASP A 155 26.65 18.51 7.04
N MET A 156 26.56 17.64 6.04
CA MET A 156 25.43 17.59 5.08
C MET A 156 24.34 16.55 5.43
N ALA A 157 24.41 15.89 6.58
CA ALA A 157 23.16 15.41 7.16
C ALA A 157 22.34 16.68 7.45
N PRO A 158 21.19 16.91 6.79
CA PRO A 158 20.42 18.06 7.14
C PRO A 158 20.10 17.91 8.63
N LYS A 159 20.59 18.85 9.44
CA LYS A 159 19.90 19.19 10.68
C LYS A 159 18.54 19.69 10.21
N ILE A 160 17.63 18.75 9.94
CA ILE A 160 16.23 19.05 9.63
C ILE A 160 15.68 19.52 10.95
N GLU A 161 15.83 20.81 11.20
CA GLU A 161 15.02 21.47 12.19
C GLU A 161 13.59 21.39 11.65
N PHE A 162 12.71 20.67 12.35
CA PHE A 162 11.28 20.54 12.04
C PHE A 162 10.57 21.88 12.24
N THR A 163 10.97 22.90 11.49
CA THR A 163 10.52 24.30 11.60
C THR A 163 9.41 24.61 10.60
N GLY A 164 9.00 23.63 9.79
CA GLY A 164 7.84 23.76 8.92
C GLY A 164 6.55 23.92 9.72
N PRO A 165 5.54 24.64 9.18
CA PRO A 165 4.23 24.69 9.79
C PRO A 165 3.65 23.27 9.91
N ARG A 166 2.89 23.02 10.98
CA ARG A 166 2.18 21.75 11.14
C ARG A 166 1.15 21.58 10.04
N GLU A 167 1.06 20.38 9.48
CA GLU A 167 0.07 20.09 8.45
C GLU A 167 -1.35 20.15 9.02
N LYS A 168 -2.24 20.78 8.24
CA LYS A 168 -3.65 20.97 8.59
C LYS A 168 -4.58 19.99 7.88
N LEU A 169 -4.10 19.36 6.81
CA LEU A 169 -4.89 18.45 5.97
C LEU A 169 -4.09 17.18 5.68
N MET A 170 -4.79 16.06 5.53
CA MET A 170 -4.23 14.78 5.16
C MET A 170 -5.03 14.20 3.99
N ILE A 171 -4.37 13.82 2.91
CA ILE A 171 -5.02 13.14 1.77
C ILE A 171 -4.74 11.65 1.90
N VAL A 172 -5.79 10.84 1.88
CA VAL A 172 -5.75 9.41 2.16
C VAL A 172 -6.30 8.64 0.97
N THR A 173 -5.60 7.59 0.55
CA THR A 173 -6.09 6.63 -0.44
C THR A 173 -7.12 5.71 0.22
N THR A 174 -8.25 5.51 -0.45
CA THR A 174 -9.34 4.65 0.06
C THR A 174 -9.68 3.60 -0.99
N PRO A 175 -8.91 2.51 -1.07
CA PRO A 175 -9.27 1.38 -1.91
C PRO A 175 -10.51 0.68 -1.34
N HIS A 176 -11.36 0.18 -2.22
CA HIS A 176 -12.59 -0.49 -1.85
C HIS A 176 -12.48 -2.01 -2.06
N VAL A 177 -12.80 -2.80 -1.04
CA VAL A 177 -12.71 -4.28 -1.09
C VAL A 177 -13.84 -4.94 -1.89
N ASP A 178 -14.96 -4.25 -2.02
CA ASP A 178 -16.09 -4.63 -2.87
C ASP A 178 -15.83 -4.21 -4.31
N ALA A 179 -15.70 -5.19 -5.20
CA ALA A 179 -15.42 -5.01 -6.63
C ALA A 179 -16.49 -4.16 -7.36
N ASP A 180 -17.69 -4.04 -6.80
CA ASP A 180 -18.75 -3.24 -7.39
C ASP A 180 -18.71 -1.76 -7.03
N LYS A 181 -17.77 -1.35 -6.18
CA LYS A 181 -17.60 0.03 -5.74
C LYS A 181 -16.32 0.62 -6.27
N TYR A 182 -16.31 1.94 -6.34
CA TYR A 182 -15.18 2.72 -6.80
C TYR A 182 -14.24 3.00 -5.63
N ASP A 183 -12.96 2.97 -5.92
CA ASP A 183 -11.95 3.55 -5.04
C ASP A 183 -12.13 5.06 -4.98
N ALA A 184 -11.56 5.68 -3.96
CA ALA A 184 -11.55 7.13 -3.84
C ALA A 184 -10.26 7.63 -3.21
N ILE A 185 -10.12 8.94 -3.21
CA ILE A 185 -9.24 9.64 -2.27
C ILE A 185 -10.05 10.62 -1.44
N CYS A 186 -9.66 10.76 -0.18
CA CYS A 186 -10.33 11.62 0.78
C CYS A 186 -9.35 12.65 1.34
N THR A 187 -9.78 13.90 1.45
CA THR A 187 -9.09 14.91 2.26
C THR A 187 -9.71 14.92 3.65
N VAL A 188 -8.88 14.70 4.66
CA VAL A 188 -9.23 14.76 6.08
C VAL A 188 -8.66 16.03 6.68
N ASP A 189 -9.49 16.75 7.43
CA ASP A 189 -9.03 17.89 8.23
C ASP A 189 -8.38 17.39 9.52
N VAL A 190 -7.11 17.72 9.71
CA VAL A 190 -6.29 17.31 10.87
C VAL A 190 -5.82 18.50 11.70
N ASP A 191 -6.38 19.70 11.47
CA ASP A 191 -6.15 20.89 12.27
C ASP A 191 -7.00 20.86 13.55
N PRO A 192 -6.40 20.75 14.75
CA PRO A 192 -7.15 20.71 16.01
C PRO A 192 -7.99 21.96 16.30
N GLU A 193 -7.68 23.08 15.64
CA GLU A 193 -8.41 24.34 15.77
C GLU A 193 -9.60 24.44 14.79
N SER A 194 -9.70 23.51 13.83
CA SER A 194 -10.78 23.50 12.84
C SER A 194 -12.09 22.96 13.42
N PRO A 195 -13.26 23.56 13.09
CA PRO A 195 -14.55 22.98 13.43
C PRO A 195 -14.81 21.62 12.75
N ASN A 196 -14.04 21.29 11.69
CA ASN A 196 -14.12 20.02 10.97
C ASN A 196 -13.01 19.04 11.36
N TYR A 197 -12.32 19.27 12.49
CA TYR A 197 -11.24 18.40 12.95
C TYR A 197 -11.65 16.91 12.95
N CYS A 198 -10.81 16.05 12.39
CA CYS A 198 -11.03 14.62 12.18
C CYS A 198 -12.23 14.27 11.29
N GLN A 199 -12.66 15.17 10.41
CA GLN A 199 -13.71 14.91 9.42
C GLN A 199 -13.15 14.82 8.00
N VAL A 200 -13.81 14.02 7.16
CA VAL A 200 -13.59 14.02 5.71
C VAL A 200 -14.25 15.26 5.12
N ILE A 201 -13.46 16.17 4.55
CA ILE A 201 -13.93 17.45 4.01
C ILE A 201 -14.05 17.46 2.49
N SER A 202 -13.46 16.47 1.82
CA SER A 202 -13.52 16.27 0.37
C SER A 202 -13.32 14.80 0.05
N LYS A 203 -14.02 14.33 -0.98
CA LYS A 203 -13.91 12.97 -1.52
C LYS A 203 -13.95 13.05 -3.04
N LEU A 204 -12.98 12.42 -3.69
CA LEU A 204 -12.96 12.23 -5.14
C LEU A 204 -13.01 10.73 -5.43
N ASP A 205 -14.15 10.27 -5.93
CA ASP A 205 -14.31 8.90 -6.42
C ASP A 205 -13.55 8.71 -7.74
N MET A 206 -12.83 7.59 -7.86
CA MET A 206 -12.17 7.20 -9.10
C MET A 206 -13.21 6.77 -10.15
N PRO A 207 -12.96 7.00 -11.44
CA PRO A 207 -13.96 6.76 -12.48
C PRO A 207 -14.15 5.29 -12.84
N TYR A 208 -13.25 4.40 -12.42
CA TYR A 208 -13.27 2.99 -12.78
C TYR A 208 -13.23 2.11 -11.51
N LYS A 209 -13.77 0.90 -11.64
CA LYS A 209 -13.75 -0.13 -10.59
C LYS A 209 -12.46 -0.94 -10.65
N ASP A 210 -12.18 -1.69 -9.58
CA ASP A 210 -11.05 -2.61 -9.45
C ASP A 210 -9.69 -1.93 -9.70
N ASP A 211 -9.54 -0.69 -9.25
CA ASP A 211 -8.28 0.06 -9.37
C ASP A 211 -7.23 -0.39 -8.37
N GLU A 212 -7.63 -0.54 -7.11
CA GLU A 212 -6.72 -0.69 -5.97
C GLU A 212 -5.72 0.46 -5.89
N VAL A 213 -6.24 1.68 -5.65
CA VAL A 213 -5.43 2.85 -5.35
C VAL A 213 -4.64 2.59 -4.07
N HIS A 214 -3.32 2.40 -4.20
CA HIS A 214 -2.47 1.89 -3.11
C HIS A 214 -1.54 2.97 -2.55
N HIS A 215 -0.52 3.37 -3.32
CA HIS A 215 0.41 4.46 -2.98
C HIS A 215 0.03 5.76 -3.69
N THR A 216 0.55 6.87 -3.16
CA THR A 216 0.46 8.18 -3.81
C THR A 216 1.69 9.03 -3.49
N THR A 217 2.03 9.96 -4.38
CA THR A 217 3.08 10.96 -4.14
C THR A 217 2.74 12.27 -4.84
N TRP A 218 3.49 13.32 -4.52
CA TRP A 218 3.41 14.60 -5.21
C TRP A 218 4.22 14.64 -6.51
N ASN A 219 3.72 15.35 -7.52
CA ASN A 219 4.46 15.62 -8.76
C ASN A 219 5.83 16.31 -8.53
N ALA A 220 5.97 17.07 -7.44
CA ALA A 220 7.22 17.72 -7.06
C ALA A 220 7.46 17.64 -5.54
N CYS A 221 8.71 17.60 -5.12
CA CYS A 221 9.07 17.55 -3.70
C CYS A 221 10.39 18.29 -3.43
N SER A 222 10.96 18.10 -2.24
CA SER A 222 12.24 18.70 -1.84
C SER A 222 13.39 18.30 -2.77
N SER A 223 13.29 17.18 -3.49
CA SER A 223 14.24 16.78 -4.54
C SER A 223 14.32 17.80 -5.69
N CYS A 224 13.27 18.61 -5.89
CA CYS A 224 13.20 19.66 -6.90
C CYS A 224 13.69 21.03 -6.38
N ARG A 225 14.43 21.08 -5.28
CA ARG A 225 14.94 22.32 -4.67
C ARG A 225 15.70 23.17 -5.69
N GLY A 226 15.38 24.46 -5.75
CA GLY A 226 16.06 25.41 -6.64
C GLY A 226 15.54 25.42 -8.07
N LYS A 227 14.52 24.62 -8.42
CA LYS A 227 13.86 24.68 -9.73
C LYS A 227 12.66 25.64 -9.70
N PRO A 228 12.71 26.76 -10.44
CA PRO A 228 11.57 27.66 -10.58
C PRO A 228 10.38 26.91 -11.20
N GLY A 229 9.22 26.96 -10.57
CA GLY A 229 7.99 26.32 -11.07
C GLY A 229 7.71 24.91 -10.55
N ALA A 230 8.65 24.27 -9.85
CA ALA A 230 8.38 23.00 -9.18
C ALA A 230 7.51 23.23 -7.93
N LYS A 231 6.21 22.97 -8.05
CA LYS A 231 5.22 23.10 -6.96
C LYS A 231 4.47 21.79 -6.78
N ARG A 232 4.10 21.51 -5.52
CA ARG A 232 3.18 20.44 -5.15
C ARG A 232 1.77 20.85 -5.55
N THR A 233 1.35 20.45 -6.74
CA THR A 233 0.03 20.79 -7.29
C THR A 233 -0.77 19.55 -7.65
N HIS A 234 -0.10 18.45 -7.99
CA HIS A 234 -0.74 17.22 -8.42
C HIS A 234 -0.29 16.03 -7.58
N LEU A 235 -1.26 15.16 -7.30
CA LEU A 235 -1.03 13.82 -6.77
C LEU A 235 -0.97 12.82 -7.92
N ILE A 236 -0.04 11.87 -7.79
CA ILE A 236 0.16 10.77 -8.72
C ILE A 236 -0.29 9.49 -8.02
N LEU A 237 -1.32 8.84 -8.56
CA LEU A 237 -1.99 7.71 -7.95
C LEU A 237 -1.91 6.50 -8.87
N PRO A 238 -0.87 5.67 -8.75
CA PRO A 238 -0.85 4.37 -9.39
C PRO A 238 -1.89 3.42 -8.77
N CYS A 239 -2.56 2.69 -9.63
CA CYS A 239 -3.60 1.71 -9.32
C CYS A 239 -3.02 0.32 -9.54
N LEU A 240 -2.93 -0.45 -8.46
CA LEU A 240 -2.17 -1.69 -8.46
C LEU A 240 -2.81 -2.75 -9.35
N THR A 241 -4.13 -2.95 -9.23
CA THR A 241 -4.84 -4.03 -9.94
C THR A 241 -5.16 -3.67 -11.39
N SER A 242 -5.42 -2.40 -11.70
CA SER A 242 -5.92 -1.99 -13.02
C SER A 242 -4.86 -1.51 -14.02
N ASP A 243 -3.61 -1.40 -13.59
CA ASP A 243 -2.51 -0.77 -14.34
C ASP A 243 -2.76 0.69 -14.74
N ARG A 244 -3.74 1.36 -14.13
CA ARG A 244 -4.00 2.79 -14.37
C ARG A 244 -3.13 3.65 -13.47
N ILE A 245 -2.91 4.89 -13.90
CA ILE A 245 -2.32 5.93 -13.06
C ILE A 245 -3.16 7.19 -13.20
N TYR A 246 -3.67 7.68 -12.09
CA TYR A 246 -4.41 8.94 -12.06
C TYR A 246 -3.50 10.11 -11.68
N VAL A 247 -3.75 11.24 -12.33
CA VAL A 247 -3.16 12.53 -11.98
C VAL A 247 -4.29 13.41 -11.48
N VAL A 248 -4.23 13.76 -10.21
CA VAL A 248 -5.25 14.56 -9.55
C VAL A 248 -4.69 15.91 -9.19
N ASN A 249 -5.34 16.98 -9.64
CA ASN A 249 -5.06 18.33 -9.19
C ASN A 249 -5.56 18.49 -7.74
N ALA A 250 -4.64 18.90 -6.87
CA ALA A 250 -4.85 19.09 -5.44
C ALA A 250 -4.45 20.51 -4.97
N GLU A 251 -4.45 21.50 -5.87
CA GLU A 251 -4.22 22.91 -5.51
C GLU A 251 -5.31 23.46 -4.58
N ASP A 252 -6.55 22.96 -4.73
CA ASP A 252 -7.62 23.11 -3.76
C ASP A 252 -7.91 21.75 -3.09
N PRO A 253 -7.36 21.49 -1.89
CA PRO A 253 -7.58 20.23 -1.18
C PRO A 253 -9.05 19.93 -0.85
N LYS A 254 -9.92 20.94 -0.87
CA LYS A 254 -11.37 20.76 -0.64
C LYS A 254 -12.14 20.42 -1.92
N ASN A 255 -11.50 20.52 -3.08
CA ASN A 255 -12.08 20.29 -4.39
C ASN A 255 -11.06 19.62 -5.31
N LEU A 256 -10.72 18.37 -4.97
CA LEU A 256 -9.80 17.56 -5.75
C LEU A 256 -10.41 17.26 -7.13
N LYS A 257 -9.60 17.35 -8.18
CA LYS A 257 -10.07 17.12 -9.56
C LYS A 257 -9.18 16.12 -10.28
N LEU A 258 -9.79 15.09 -10.84
CA LEU A 258 -9.10 14.21 -11.78
C LEU A 258 -8.78 15.01 -13.04
N GLU A 259 -7.49 15.17 -13.33
CA GLU A 259 -7.02 15.94 -14.48
C GLU A 259 -6.60 15.01 -15.63
N LYS A 260 -6.00 13.86 -15.30
CA LYS A 260 -5.54 12.91 -16.31
C LYS A 260 -5.63 11.47 -15.82
N THR A 261 -5.85 10.57 -16.77
CA THR A 261 -5.70 9.12 -16.60
C THR A 261 -4.67 8.62 -17.60
N ILE A 262 -3.64 7.93 -17.09
CA ILE A 262 -2.76 7.08 -17.88
C ILE A 262 -3.39 5.68 -17.86
N PHE A 263 -3.71 5.15 -19.03
CA PHE A 263 -4.41 3.87 -19.15
C PHE A 263 -3.43 2.69 -19.22
N SER A 264 -3.92 1.51 -18.82
CA SER A 264 -3.15 0.25 -18.80
C SER A 264 -2.42 -0.07 -20.09
N HIS A 265 -3.03 0.18 -21.25
CA HIS A 265 -2.40 -0.08 -22.56
C HIS A 265 -1.13 0.76 -22.80
N GLN A 266 -1.00 1.93 -22.17
CA GLN A 266 0.20 2.77 -22.27
C GLN A 266 1.36 2.15 -21.48
N LEU A 267 1.08 1.54 -20.32
CA LEU A 267 2.06 0.78 -19.53
C LEU A 267 2.42 -0.53 -20.22
N ALA A 268 1.44 -1.24 -20.75
CA ALA A 268 1.66 -2.46 -21.53
C ALA A 268 2.51 -2.19 -22.77
N GLY A 269 2.35 -1.02 -23.42
CA GLY A 269 3.20 -0.56 -24.51
C GLY A 269 4.67 -0.34 -24.12
N LEU A 270 4.94 -0.14 -22.83
CA LEU A 270 6.29 -0.08 -22.25
C LEU A 270 6.76 -1.44 -21.71
N GLY A 271 5.93 -2.49 -21.79
CA GLY A 271 6.28 -3.83 -21.33
C GLY A 271 6.14 -4.04 -19.83
N VAL A 272 5.35 -3.23 -19.12
CA VAL A 272 5.22 -3.27 -17.65
C VAL A 272 3.75 -3.28 -17.18
N SER A 273 3.52 -3.72 -15.94
CA SER A 273 2.24 -3.73 -15.23
C SER A 273 2.44 -3.56 -13.71
N PHE A 274 1.35 -3.46 -12.97
CA PHE A 274 1.30 -3.27 -11.51
C PHE A 274 2.11 -2.05 -11.06
N PRO A 275 1.75 -0.83 -11.50
CA PRO A 275 2.41 0.38 -11.01
C PRO A 275 2.17 0.52 -9.51
N HIS A 276 3.23 0.79 -8.76
CA HIS A 276 3.23 0.69 -7.32
C HIS A 276 3.70 1.97 -6.65
N THR A 277 5.01 2.22 -6.52
CA THR A 277 5.51 3.36 -5.74
C THR A 277 5.97 4.50 -6.65
N PRO A 278 5.32 5.68 -6.62
CA PRO A 278 5.74 6.84 -7.38
C PRO A 278 6.69 7.75 -6.56
N HIS A 279 7.65 8.36 -7.24
CA HIS A 279 8.62 9.31 -6.67
C HIS A 279 8.90 10.47 -7.64
N CYS A 280 8.83 11.71 -7.15
CA CYS A 280 9.35 12.90 -7.83
C CYS A 280 10.88 12.89 -7.84
N ILE A 281 11.48 12.89 -9.03
CA ILE A 281 12.94 12.89 -9.18
C ILE A 281 13.49 14.28 -9.59
N PRO A 282 14.76 14.59 -9.29
CA PRO A 282 15.30 15.93 -9.43
C PRO A 282 15.26 16.50 -10.85
N ASP A 283 15.18 15.68 -11.90
CA ASP A 283 15.11 16.13 -13.30
C ASP A 283 13.74 16.75 -13.66
N GLY A 284 12.73 16.54 -12.83
CA GLY A 284 11.36 17.02 -13.01
C GLY A 284 10.40 15.94 -13.50
N ASN A 285 10.87 14.73 -13.76
CA ASN A 285 10.04 13.57 -14.06
C ASN A 285 9.54 12.91 -12.76
N ILE A 286 8.58 12.02 -12.92
CA ILE A 286 8.07 11.14 -11.87
C ILE A 286 8.49 9.72 -12.24
N MET A 287 9.24 9.08 -11.35
CA MET A 287 9.61 7.68 -11.48
C MET A 287 8.59 6.82 -10.75
N ILE A 288 8.10 5.76 -11.38
CA ILE A 288 7.11 4.85 -10.79
C ILE A 288 7.62 3.42 -10.88
N GLY A 289 7.79 2.77 -9.73
CA GLY A 289 8.15 1.35 -9.68
C GLY A 289 6.99 0.47 -10.11
N THR A 290 7.29 -0.59 -10.85
CA THR A 290 6.32 -1.57 -11.37
C THR A 290 6.69 -2.97 -10.88
N LEU A 291 5.69 -3.81 -10.60
CA LEU A 291 5.92 -5.14 -10.06
C LEU A 291 5.92 -6.25 -11.13
N GLY A 292 5.31 -6.00 -12.29
CA GLY A 292 5.18 -7.00 -13.35
C GLY A 292 5.57 -6.52 -14.74
N ASP A 293 5.73 -7.50 -15.64
CA ASP A 293 5.81 -7.27 -17.08
C ASP A 293 4.41 -7.08 -17.71
N ALA A 294 4.31 -6.79 -19.00
CA ALA A 294 3.02 -6.61 -19.68
C ALA A 294 2.12 -7.87 -19.70
N GLN A 295 2.63 -9.03 -19.32
CA GLN A 295 1.88 -10.28 -19.21
C GLN A 295 1.46 -10.56 -17.76
N GLY A 296 1.85 -9.71 -16.81
CA GLY A 296 1.59 -9.85 -15.39
C GLY A 296 2.53 -10.84 -14.67
N ASN A 297 3.62 -11.27 -15.30
CA ASN A 297 4.64 -12.04 -14.60
C ASN A 297 5.45 -11.13 -13.68
N GLY A 298 5.88 -11.65 -12.53
CA GLY A 298 6.71 -10.91 -11.58
C GLY A 298 8.05 -10.49 -12.21
N GLN A 299 8.15 -9.21 -12.56
CA GLN A 299 9.34 -8.60 -13.15
C GLN A 299 9.35 -7.11 -12.78
N GLY A 300 10.23 -6.77 -11.86
CA GLY A 300 10.40 -5.40 -11.40
C GLY A 300 10.97 -4.48 -12.48
N ASN A 301 10.39 -3.30 -12.63
CA ASN A 301 10.96 -2.23 -13.45
C ASN A 301 10.60 -0.85 -12.89
N PHE A 302 11.03 0.20 -13.57
CA PHE A 302 10.62 1.57 -13.30
C PHE A 302 10.26 2.27 -14.59
N ILE A 303 9.16 3.01 -14.58
CA ILE A 303 8.80 3.92 -15.68
C ILE A 303 9.05 5.37 -15.29
N LEU A 304 9.39 6.18 -16.28
CA LEU A 304 9.40 7.63 -16.17
C LEU A 304 8.12 8.20 -16.75
N VAL A 305 7.50 9.10 -16.02
CA VAL A 305 6.36 9.93 -16.44
C VAL A 305 6.83 11.39 -16.44
N ASP A 306 6.59 12.12 -17.52
CA ASP A 306 6.96 13.52 -17.61
C ASP A 306 6.17 14.36 -16.59
N GLY A 307 6.84 15.22 -15.83
CA GLY A 307 6.19 15.98 -14.76
C GLY A 307 5.38 17.20 -15.21
N LYS A 308 5.35 17.52 -16.52
CA LYS A 308 4.58 18.63 -17.09
C LYS A 308 3.32 18.15 -17.80
N ASP A 309 3.45 17.15 -18.67
CA ASP A 309 2.32 16.65 -19.46
C ASP A 309 1.79 15.30 -18.95
N TYR A 310 2.48 14.67 -18.00
CA TYR A 310 2.14 13.37 -17.41
C TYR A 310 2.01 12.24 -18.44
N GLN A 311 2.82 12.26 -19.49
CA GLN A 311 2.93 11.14 -20.43
C GLN A 311 3.99 10.14 -19.95
N PRO A 312 3.74 8.82 -20.05
CA PRO A 312 4.81 7.82 -19.91
C PRO A 312 5.87 8.03 -21.00
N VAL A 313 7.12 8.16 -20.57
CA VAL A 313 8.26 8.47 -21.46
C VAL A 313 8.97 7.18 -21.87
N SER A 314 9.50 6.45 -20.89
CA SER A 314 10.26 5.22 -21.12
C SER A 314 10.40 4.40 -19.85
N ARG A 315 10.92 3.18 -20.00
CA ARG A 315 11.51 2.47 -18.87
C ARG A 315 12.83 3.13 -18.46
N TRP A 316 13.12 3.10 -17.17
CA TRP A 316 14.40 3.55 -16.62
C TRP A 316 15.51 2.54 -16.91
N LEU A 317 15.23 1.26 -16.64
CA LEU A 317 16.15 0.17 -16.96
C LEU A 317 16.17 -0.05 -18.46
N LYS A 318 17.38 -0.18 -19.01
CA LYS A 318 17.61 -0.36 -20.45
C LYS A 318 17.96 -1.81 -20.76
N GLY A 319 17.50 -2.31 -21.91
CA GLY A 319 17.81 -3.66 -22.38
C GLY A 319 17.07 -4.73 -21.58
N ASP A 320 17.76 -5.85 -21.33
CA ASP A 320 17.23 -7.04 -20.65
C ASP A 320 17.47 -7.04 -19.13
N GLU A 321 17.83 -5.89 -18.55
CA GLU A 321 17.99 -5.77 -17.10
C GLU A 321 16.64 -5.97 -16.40
N GLN A 322 16.57 -7.01 -15.56
CA GLN A 322 15.38 -7.37 -14.80
C GLN A 322 15.69 -7.26 -13.32
N LEU A 323 14.78 -6.63 -12.58
CA LEU A 323 14.80 -6.72 -11.13
C LEU A 323 13.91 -7.87 -10.70
N PRO A 324 14.37 -8.76 -9.80
CA PRO A 324 13.51 -9.80 -9.25
C PRO A 324 12.28 -9.20 -8.55
N PHE A 325 12.42 -7.98 -8.04
CA PHE A 325 11.35 -7.19 -7.46
C PHE A 325 11.57 -5.70 -7.71
N GLY A 326 10.52 -4.97 -8.11
CA GLY A 326 10.56 -3.52 -8.38
C GLY A 326 10.18 -2.65 -7.19
N HIS A 327 10.16 -3.19 -5.97
CA HIS A 327 9.73 -2.44 -4.79
C HIS A 327 10.88 -1.65 -4.13
N ALA A 328 10.55 -0.41 -3.77
CA ALA A 328 11.33 0.54 -2.97
C ALA A 328 12.70 0.95 -3.55
N PHE A 329 12.68 1.97 -4.42
CA PHE A 329 13.85 2.81 -4.69
C PHE A 329 13.87 3.93 -3.63
N TRP A 330 14.93 4.03 -2.83
CA TRP A 330 15.16 5.11 -1.86
C TRP A 330 16.53 5.74 -2.07
#